data_AF-A0A1L8FMB9-F1
#
_entry.id   AF-A0A1L8FMB9-F1
#
_cell.length_a   1.000
_cell.length_b   1.000
_cell.length_c   1.000
_cell.angle_alpha   90.00
_cell.angle_beta   90.00
_cell.angle_gamma   90.00
#
_symmetry.space_group_name_H-M   'P 1'
#
loop_
_entity.id
_entity.type
_entity.pdbx_description
1 polymer ?
#
loop_
_entity_poly.entity_id
_entity_poly.type
_entity_poly.pdbx_seq_one_letter_code
_entity_poly.pdbx_strand_id
1 'polypeptide(L)'
;MRFEVISLIIFLTIPGYQAYNCTSCEDTTCPPILFGCKGHRAIDPCGCCEHCARGYMEPCGGENWEIGYCNDGLKCAAVNGTGLAEIPNIGICRDLKEFPLKHYFEDNDEICPIRTGCYRAVGHCDCITKHTCILDFFQYSEELCNPMIDFLNRFNEPEGEQRYCFWRGCDITDGKCACESGLCDYTRRFQFRDIWECNKGLVNQKCSNVTCPEVQPIECPNDSTLSNAYTPQGDCCPKVPSFCTCDFNKCNNECPRGRRKVMIWKSNGIPGSCCDRFLCLV
;
A
#
# COMPACT_ATOMS: atom_id res chain seq x y z
N MET A 1 59.05 -24.69 30.62
CA MET A 1 57.96 -25.20 29.74
C MET A 1 56.89 -24.12 29.68
N ARG A 2 56.77 -23.45 28.53
CA ARG A 2 55.74 -22.43 28.28
C ARG A 2 54.47 -23.14 27.84
N PHE A 3 53.37 -22.98 28.56
CA PHE A 3 52.05 -23.41 28.11
C PHE A 3 51.35 -22.19 27.52
N GLU A 4 51.24 -22.17 26.19
CA GLU A 4 50.46 -21.21 25.42
C GLU A 4 48.96 -21.48 25.66
N VAL A 5 48.23 -20.48 26.16
CA VAL A 5 46.78 -20.52 26.32
C VAL A 5 46.17 -19.98 25.03
N ILE A 6 45.73 -20.87 24.14
CA ILE A 6 44.98 -20.47 22.94
C ILE A 6 43.52 -20.31 23.34
N SER A 7 43.07 -19.05 23.44
CA SER A 7 41.68 -18.70 23.68
C SER A 7 40.90 -18.77 22.36
N LEU A 8 40.07 -19.81 22.19
CA LEU A 8 39.15 -19.95 21.05
C LEU A 8 37.92 -19.07 21.30
N ILE A 9 37.87 -17.90 20.67
CA ILE A 9 36.67 -17.07 20.58
C ILE A 9 35.75 -17.71 19.54
N ILE A 10 34.72 -18.41 20.02
CA ILE A 10 33.60 -18.88 19.19
C ILE A 10 32.68 -17.68 18.98
N PHE A 11 32.76 -17.06 17.79
CA PHE A 11 31.74 -16.10 17.35
C PHE A 11 30.45 -16.87 17.08
N LEU A 12 29.51 -16.80 18.03
CA LEU A 12 28.12 -17.15 17.81
C LEU A 12 27.55 -16.18 16.76
N THR A 13 27.51 -16.60 15.50
CA THR A 13 26.72 -15.93 14.47
C THR A 13 25.25 -16.10 14.83
N ILE A 14 24.63 -15.04 15.34
CA ILE A 14 23.18 -14.95 15.53
C ILE A 14 22.56 -14.93 14.13
N PRO A 15 21.77 -15.94 13.71
CA PRO A 15 21.05 -15.88 12.45
C PRO A 15 19.76 -15.11 12.73
N GLY A 16 19.73 -13.82 12.39
CA GLY A 16 18.51 -13.05 12.63
C GLY A 16 18.64 -11.57 12.41
N TYR A 17 19.13 -11.14 11.25
CA TYR A 17 18.78 -9.85 10.67
C TYR A 17 18.93 -9.99 9.16
N GLN A 18 17.88 -10.43 8.47
CA GLN A 18 17.73 -10.01 7.08
C GLN A 18 17.26 -8.55 7.13
N ALA A 19 18.22 -7.64 7.29
CA ALA A 19 17.96 -6.27 6.87
C ALA A 19 17.71 -6.36 5.36
N TYR A 20 16.54 -5.92 4.91
CA TYR A 20 16.26 -5.76 3.50
C TYR A 20 17.40 -4.93 2.90
N ASN A 21 18.19 -5.52 2.00
CA ASN A 21 19.28 -4.81 1.33
C ASN A 21 18.68 -3.88 0.28
N CYS A 22 18.14 -2.76 0.73
CA CYS A 22 17.67 -1.70 -0.17
C CYS A 22 18.83 -1.23 -1.05
N THR A 23 18.61 -1.24 -2.36
CA THR A 23 19.56 -0.65 -3.31
C THR A 23 19.59 0.87 -3.17
N SER A 24 20.63 1.51 -3.71
CA SER A 24 20.67 2.97 -3.84
C SER A 24 19.41 3.47 -4.54
N CYS A 25 18.67 4.38 -3.88
CA CYS A 25 17.45 4.96 -4.42
C CYS A 25 17.79 6.10 -5.39
N GLU A 26 17.15 6.08 -6.57
CA GLU A 26 17.17 7.19 -7.52
C GLU A 26 15.71 7.61 -7.80
N ASP A 27 15.27 8.69 -7.16
CA ASP A 27 13.87 9.16 -7.18
C ASP A 27 13.31 9.36 -8.60
N THR A 28 14.16 9.63 -9.59
CA THR A 28 13.78 9.83 -11.00
C THR A 28 13.23 8.55 -11.64
N THR A 29 13.51 7.39 -11.06
CA THR A 29 13.07 6.08 -11.56
C THR A 29 11.72 5.65 -10.99
N CYS A 30 11.19 6.39 -10.00
CA CYS A 30 9.93 6.04 -9.35
C CYS A 30 8.72 6.20 -10.29
N PRO A 31 7.73 5.29 -10.25
CA PRO A 31 6.51 5.44 -11.00
C PRO A 31 5.75 6.71 -10.61
N PRO A 32 5.29 7.53 -11.58
CA PRO A 32 4.59 8.77 -11.27
C PRO A 32 3.17 8.51 -10.77
N ILE A 33 2.72 9.31 -9.79
CA ILE A 33 1.32 9.38 -9.37
C ILE A 33 0.63 10.41 -10.27
N LEU A 34 -0.22 9.96 -11.20
CA LEU A 34 -0.81 10.78 -12.25
C LEU A 34 -2.21 11.32 -11.94
N PHE A 35 -3.02 10.65 -11.12
CA PHE A 35 -4.43 11.04 -10.84
C PHE A 35 -4.74 11.13 -9.34
N GLY A 36 -3.71 11.27 -8.49
CA GLY A 36 -3.84 11.12 -7.05
C GLY A 36 -4.13 9.68 -6.62
N CYS A 37 -4.37 9.48 -5.33
CA CYS A 37 -4.67 8.18 -4.76
C CYS A 37 -6.13 8.10 -4.31
N LYS A 38 -6.80 6.98 -4.61
CA LYS A 38 -8.15 6.69 -4.11
C LYS A 38 -8.14 6.41 -2.61
N GLY A 39 -7.07 5.76 -2.13
CA GLY A 39 -6.77 5.55 -0.72
C GLY A 39 -5.62 6.43 -0.28
N HIS A 40 -4.88 5.97 0.73
CA HIS A 40 -3.70 6.68 1.22
C HIS A 40 -2.53 6.59 0.23
N ARG A 41 -1.62 7.55 0.32
CA ARG A 41 -0.27 7.45 -0.19
C ARG A 41 0.56 6.58 0.72
N ALA A 42 1.43 5.81 0.08
CA ALA A 42 2.38 4.97 0.75
C ALA A 42 3.78 5.20 0.15
N ILE A 43 4.80 4.88 0.91
CA ILE A 43 6.16 4.75 0.44
C ILE A 43 6.57 3.28 0.55
N ASP A 44 7.45 2.82 -0.32
CA ASP A 44 8.00 1.48 -0.16
C ASP A 44 8.75 1.32 1.18
N PRO A 45 8.89 0.08 1.68
CA PRO A 45 9.69 -0.24 2.88
C PRO A 45 11.14 0.22 2.83
N CYS A 46 11.71 0.44 1.64
CA CYS A 46 13.05 1.02 1.49
C CYS A 46 13.07 2.54 1.66
N GLY A 47 11.91 3.19 1.74
CA GLY A 47 11.78 4.63 1.87
C GLY A 47 12.10 5.41 0.59
N CYS A 48 12.00 4.78 -0.58
CA CYS A 48 12.40 5.36 -1.86
C CYS A 48 11.23 5.98 -2.63
N CYS A 49 10.35 5.15 -3.20
CA CYS A 49 9.30 5.58 -4.11
C CYS A 49 7.95 5.73 -3.40
N GLU A 50 7.35 6.91 -3.56
CA GLU A 50 5.94 7.12 -3.21
C GLU A 50 5.02 6.48 -4.25
N HIS A 51 3.98 5.80 -3.78
CA HIS A 51 2.95 5.19 -4.61
C HIS A 51 1.59 5.26 -3.90
N CYS A 52 0.52 4.90 -4.60
CA CYS A 52 -0.78 4.73 -3.94
C CYS A 52 -0.81 3.41 -3.17
N ALA A 53 -1.30 3.46 -1.94
CA ALA A 53 -1.46 2.27 -1.12
C ALA A 53 -2.46 1.31 -1.77
N ARG A 54 -2.15 0.02 -1.70
CA ARG A 54 -2.92 -1.05 -2.35
C ARG A 54 -4.10 -1.49 -1.47
N GLY A 55 -5.28 -1.57 -2.06
CA GLY A 55 -6.52 -1.90 -1.37
C GLY A 55 -6.69 -3.40 -1.09
N TYR A 56 -7.74 -3.76 -0.36
CA TYR A 56 -8.09 -5.17 -0.12
C TYR A 56 -8.19 -5.95 -1.43
N MET A 57 -7.61 -7.16 -1.46
CA MET A 57 -7.57 -8.05 -2.62
C MET A 57 -6.77 -7.54 -3.83
N GLU A 58 -6.07 -6.41 -3.71
CA GLU A 58 -5.15 -5.93 -4.71
C GLU A 58 -3.75 -6.55 -4.53
N PRO A 59 -2.99 -6.75 -5.62
CA PRO A 59 -1.63 -7.25 -5.54
C PRO A 59 -0.68 -6.20 -4.96
N CYS A 60 0.36 -6.70 -4.30
CA CYS A 60 1.36 -5.92 -3.56
C CYS A 60 2.73 -6.62 -3.59
N GLY A 61 3.77 -5.93 -3.13
CA GLY A 61 5.13 -6.47 -3.12
C GLY A 61 5.78 -6.40 -4.50
N GLY A 62 6.32 -7.52 -4.98
CA GLY A 62 7.15 -7.55 -6.20
C GLY A 62 8.60 -7.15 -5.91
N GLU A 63 9.44 -7.18 -6.93
CA GLU A 63 10.84 -6.78 -6.80
C GLU A 63 10.91 -5.32 -6.33
N ASN A 64 11.64 -5.06 -5.23
CA ASN A 64 11.74 -3.74 -4.60
C ASN A 64 10.39 -3.04 -4.35
N TRP A 65 9.31 -3.80 -4.11
CA TRP A 65 7.98 -3.25 -3.86
C TRP A 65 7.35 -2.46 -5.02
N GLU A 66 7.78 -2.72 -6.26
CA GLU A 66 7.30 -2.03 -7.46
C GLU A 66 5.77 -2.12 -7.69
N ILE A 67 5.09 -3.14 -7.13
CA ILE A 67 3.62 -3.29 -7.21
C ILE A 67 2.93 -2.44 -6.14
N GLY A 68 3.64 -2.11 -5.07
CA GLY A 68 3.22 -1.24 -3.98
C GLY A 68 2.97 -1.96 -2.66
N TYR A 69 2.95 -1.15 -1.60
CA TYR A 69 2.62 -1.50 -0.22
C TYR A 69 1.11 -1.36 0.07
N CYS A 70 0.60 -2.18 0.99
CA CYS A 70 -0.82 -2.25 1.34
C CYS A 70 -1.31 -1.06 2.15
N ASN A 71 -2.61 -0.77 2.06
CA ASN A 71 -3.24 0.30 2.81
C ASN A 71 -3.36 -0.02 4.31
N ASP A 72 -3.72 1.00 5.11
CA ASP A 72 -3.91 0.90 6.56
C ASP A 72 -4.74 -0.33 6.97
N GLY A 73 -4.28 -1.05 8.00
CA GLY A 73 -4.90 -2.28 8.48
C GLY A 73 -4.77 -3.51 7.56
N LEU A 74 -4.09 -3.39 6.42
CA LEU A 74 -3.83 -4.49 5.50
C LEU A 74 -2.34 -4.83 5.46
N LYS A 75 -2.03 -6.11 5.26
CA LYS A 75 -0.67 -6.61 5.06
C LYS A 75 -0.56 -7.35 3.74
N CYS A 76 0.64 -7.33 3.17
CA CYS A 76 0.91 -8.04 1.94
C CYS A 76 1.06 -9.53 2.25
N ALA A 77 -0.03 -10.28 2.07
CA ALA A 77 -0.09 -11.70 2.36
C ALA A 77 0.43 -12.50 1.16
N ALA A 78 1.10 -13.62 1.43
CA ALA A 78 1.46 -14.56 0.38
C ALA A 78 0.19 -15.08 -0.33
N VAL A 79 0.31 -15.45 -1.61
CA VAL A 79 -0.84 -15.96 -2.40
C VAL A 79 -1.47 -17.21 -1.79
N ASN A 80 -0.65 -18.01 -1.12
CA ASN A 80 -1.08 -19.18 -0.35
C ASN A 80 -1.85 -18.83 0.94
N GLY A 81 -1.80 -17.56 1.33
CA GLY A 81 -2.42 -16.97 2.51
C GLY A 81 -1.94 -17.58 3.82
N THR A 82 -0.77 -18.24 3.88
CA THR A 82 -0.21 -18.84 5.11
C THR A 82 0.71 -17.89 5.87
N GLY A 83 0.84 -16.63 5.44
CA GLY A 83 1.68 -15.61 6.08
C GLY A 83 1.89 -14.38 5.21
N LEU A 84 2.91 -13.59 5.54
CA LEU A 84 3.35 -12.44 4.73
C LEU A 84 4.02 -12.92 3.43
N ALA A 85 3.91 -12.11 2.38
CA ALA A 85 4.62 -12.34 1.13
C ALA A 85 6.11 -12.11 1.31
N GLU A 86 6.92 -13.05 0.83
CA GLU A 86 8.38 -12.91 0.79
C GLU A 86 8.77 -12.20 -0.52
N ILE A 87 9.39 -11.03 -0.41
CA ILE A 87 9.92 -10.28 -1.57
C ILE A 87 11.05 -11.10 -2.22
N PRO A 88 11.09 -11.25 -3.55
CA PRO A 88 10.41 -10.45 -4.59
C PRO A 88 9.03 -10.98 -5.04
N ASN A 89 8.43 -11.92 -4.32
CA ASN A 89 7.15 -12.48 -4.74
C ASN A 89 6.02 -11.44 -4.62
N ILE A 90 5.04 -11.55 -5.52
CA ILE A 90 3.82 -10.76 -5.47
C ILE A 90 2.86 -11.40 -4.45
N GLY A 91 2.40 -10.59 -3.50
CA GLY A 91 1.37 -10.94 -2.54
C GLY A 91 0.02 -10.32 -2.87
N ILE A 92 -0.92 -10.45 -1.94
CA ILE A 92 -2.24 -9.82 -1.96
C ILE A 92 -2.49 -9.09 -0.64
N CYS A 93 -3.00 -7.87 -0.70
CA CYS A 93 -3.35 -7.10 0.48
C CYS A 93 -4.57 -7.69 1.20
N ARG A 94 -4.36 -8.11 2.44
CA ARG A 94 -5.37 -8.75 3.29
C ARG A 94 -5.32 -8.26 4.71
N ASP A 95 -6.46 -8.35 5.36
CA ASP A 95 -6.57 -8.22 6.81
C ASP A 95 -6.09 -9.53 7.45
N LEU A 96 -4.99 -9.50 8.21
CA LEU A 96 -4.38 -10.68 8.84
C LEU A 96 -4.89 -10.92 10.27
N LYS A 97 -6.17 -10.63 10.54
CA LYS A 97 -6.85 -10.92 11.83
C LYS A 97 -6.69 -12.36 12.34
N GLU A 98 -6.38 -13.33 11.48
CA GLU A 98 -6.31 -14.76 11.82
C GLU A 98 -4.89 -15.32 12.04
N PHE A 99 -3.84 -14.50 11.94
CA PHE A 99 -2.49 -14.92 12.30
C PHE A 99 -2.19 -14.60 13.77
N PRO A 100 -1.50 -15.48 14.52
CA PRO A 100 -1.17 -15.24 15.92
C PRO A 100 -0.04 -14.21 16.00
N LEU A 101 -0.32 -12.96 15.71
CA LEU A 101 0.51 -11.82 16.05
C LEU A 101 -0.33 -10.88 16.90
N LYS A 102 -0.07 -10.98 18.20
CA LYS A 102 -0.38 -10.01 19.27
C LYS A 102 -0.85 -8.64 18.76
N HIS A 103 -2.04 -8.24 19.21
CA HIS A 103 -2.46 -6.84 19.46
C HIS A 103 -1.84 -5.80 18.50
N TYR A 104 -2.26 -5.82 17.24
CA TYR A 104 -1.89 -4.80 16.25
C TYR A 104 -3.04 -3.78 16.15
N PHE A 105 -3.08 -2.84 17.10
CA PHE A 105 -3.92 -1.65 17.01
C PHE A 105 -3.11 -0.38 16.72
N GLU A 106 -1.81 -0.51 16.44
CA GLU A 106 -0.93 0.59 16.09
C GLU A 106 -0.04 0.15 14.92
N ASP A 107 -0.10 0.81 13.75
CA ASP A 107 0.81 0.50 12.64
C ASP A 107 2.25 0.83 13.04
N ASN A 108 2.96 -0.16 13.52
CA ASN A 108 4.39 -0.10 13.77
C ASN A 108 5.06 -1.23 12.99
N ASP A 109 5.00 -1.12 11.66
CA ASP A 109 5.48 -2.15 10.75
C ASP A 109 7.00 -2.10 10.62
N GLU A 110 7.70 -3.03 11.24
CA GLU A 110 9.17 -3.03 11.37
C GLU A 110 9.92 -2.97 10.03
N ILE A 111 9.30 -3.41 8.92
CA ILE A 111 9.91 -3.33 7.59
C ILE A 111 9.90 -1.89 7.03
N CYS A 112 9.03 -1.03 7.54
CA CYS A 112 8.85 0.32 7.04
C CYS A 112 9.84 1.31 7.67
N PRO A 113 10.14 2.43 6.98
CA PRO A 113 10.95 3.50 7.55
C PRO A 113 10.28 4.12 8.77
N ILE A 114 11.10 4.62 9.70
CA ILE A 114 10.63 5.41 10.83
C ILE A 114 10.15 6.76 10.29
N ARG A 115 8.91 7.12 10.63
CA ARG A 115 8.37 8.44 10.34
C ARG A 115 7.82 9.10 11.58
N THR A 116 8.04 10.40 11.65
CA THR A 116 7.51 11.28 12.69
C THR A 116 6.50 12.20 12.06
N GLY A 117 5.34 12.33 12.69
CA GLY A 117 4.36 13.33 12.32
C GLY A 117 3.37 13.56 13.44
N CYS A 118 2.52 14.56 13.25
CA CYS A 118 1.74 15.12 14.34
C CYS A 118 0.27 15.31 13.96
N TYR A 119 -0.58 15.33 14.98
CA TYR A 119 -1.97 15.76 14.89
C TYR A 119 -2.26 16.84 15.94
N ARG A 120 -3.29 17.66 15.67
CA ARG A 120 -3.77 18.64 16.64
C ARG A 120 -4.85 18.01 17.50
N ALA A 121 -4.53 17.73 18.74
CA ALA A 121 -5.54 17.52 19.79
C ALA A 121 -5.84 18.88 20.44
N VAL A 122 -7.05 19.09 20.95
CA VAL A 122 -7.57 20.38 21.47
C VAL A 122 -6.47 21.27 22.09
N GLY A 123 -6.01 22.29 21.34
CA GLY A 123 -5.03 23.30 21.78
C GLY A 123 -3.56 22.88 21.88
N HIS A 124 -3.19 21.64 21.55
CA HIS A 124 -1.81 21.15 21.62
C HIS A 124 -1.46 20.25 20.43
N CYS A 125 -0.17 20.12 20.17
CA CYS A 125 0.34 19.19 19.17
C CYS A 125 0.79 17.92 19.82
N ASP A 126 0.26 16.82 19.30
CA ASP A 126 0.66 15.48 19.68
C ASP A 126 1.40 14.87 18.50
N CYS A 127 2.67 14.57 18.71
CA CYS A 127 3.60 14.11 17.70
C CYS A 127 4.02 12.69 18.03
N ILE A 128 3.85 11.78 17.08
CA ILE A 128 4.16 10.36 17.24
C ILE A 128 5.21 9.96 16.21
N THR A 129 6.16 9.15 16.66
CA THR A 129 7.16 8.51 15.80
C THR A 129 6.86 7.01 15.75
N LYS A 130 6.67 6.46 14.55
CA LYS A 130 6.38 5.02 14.35
C LYS A 130 6.96 4.52 13.03
N HIS A 131 7.19 3.22 12.91
CA HIS A 131 7.51 2.62 11.62
C HIS A 131 6.24 2.51 10.76
N THR A 132 6.18 3.28 9.67
CA THR A 132 5.01 3.29 8.79
C THR A 132 5.37 3.61 7.36
N CYS A 133 4.82 2.81 6.45
CA CYS A 133 4.88 3.06 5.02
C CYS A 133 3.71 3.95 4.57
N ILE A 134 2.67 4.16 5.38
CA ILE A 134 1.53 5.02 5.06
C ILE A 134 1.88 6.48 5.38
N LEU A 135 1.91 7.32 4.35
CA LEU A 135 2.32 8.73 4.45
C LEU A 135 1.20 9.64 4.97
N ASP A 136 -0.04 9.33 4.62
CA ASP A 136 -1.20 10.16 4.96
C ASP A 136 -1.73 9.89 6.38
N PHE A 137 -0.99 9.14 7.21
CA PHE A 137 -1.34 8.94 8.63
C PHE A 137 -1.19 10.24 9.44
N PHE A 138 -0.28 11.12 9.04
CA PHE A 138 0.02 12.36 9.76
C PHE A 138 -0.59 13.57 9.06
N GLN A 139 -1.26 14.44 9.83
CA GLN A 139 -1.88 15.64 9.29
C GLN A 139 -0.88 16.79 9.13
N TYR A 140 0.15 16.83 9.99
CA TYR A 140 1.14 17.90 10.02
C TYR A 140 2.55 17.34 10.24
N SER A 141 3.55 18.02 9.67
CA SER A 141 4.93 17.90 10.17
C SER A 141 5.02 18.51 11.57
N GLU A 142 6.08 18.16 12.30
CA GLU A 142 6.38 18.75 13.61
C GLU A 142 6.40 20.28 13.57
N GLU A 143 7.01 20.84 12.53
CA GLU A 143 7.12 22.29 12.30
C GLU A 143 5.77 22.98 12.04
N LEU A 144 4.84 22.30 11.34
CA LEU A 144 3.54 22.86 10.97
C LEU A 144 2.46 22.63 12.02
N CYS A 145 2.66 21.66 12.91
CA CYS A 145 1.67 21.36 13.92
C CYS A 145 1.57 22.52 14.91
N ASN A 146 2.68 22.92 15.54
CA ASN A 146 2.71 23.88 16.64
C ASN A 146 2.25 25.28 16.18
N PRO A 147 1.05 25.76 16.56
CA PRO A 147 0.60 27.07 16.18
C PRO A 147 0.97 28.06 17.28
N MET A 148 2.18 28.64 17.22
CA MET A 148 2.39 29.97 17.82
C MET A 148 2.91 30.99 16.82
N ILE A 149 2.80 30.71 15.52
CA ILE A 149 3.05 31.68 14.46
C ILE A 149 1.85 31.65 13.49
N ASP A 150 1.04 32.72 13.58
CA ASP A 150 0.24 33.31 12.51
C ASP A 150 -1.27 32.98 12.32
N PHE A 151 -2.03 32.76 13.40
CA PHE A 151 -3.51 32.83 13.33
C PHE A 151 -4.14 34.12 13.89
N LEU A 152 -3.35 35.03 14.46
CA LEU A 152 -3.88 36.30 15.00
C LEU A 152 -3.78 37.51 14.04
N ASN A 153 -3.19 37.35 12.84
CA ASN A 153 -3.02 38.47 11.89
C ASN A 153 -3.89 38.39 10.62
N ARG A 154 -4.90 37.50 10.54
CA ARG A 154 -5.77 37.41 9.35
C ARG A 154 -7.25 37.71 9.60
N PHE A 155 -7.55 38.61 10.53
CA PHE A 155 -8.87 39.23 10.66
C PHE A 155 -8.87 40.72 10.29
N ASN A 156 -8.09 41.07 9.28
CA ASN A 156 -8.33 42.28 8.49
C ASN A 156 -8.43 41.85 7.04
N GLU A 157 -9.54 41.19 6.67
CA GLU A 157 -9.94 41.11 5.27
C GLU A 157 -10.35 42.52 4.83
N PRO A 158 -9.65 43.16 3.89
CA PRO A 158 -10.19 44.34 3.23
C PRO A 158 -11.38 43.90 2.36
N GLU A 159 -12.52 44.55 2.55
CA GLU A 159 -13.68 44.44 1.65
C GLU A 159 -13.25 44.69 0.20
N GLY A 160 -13.26 43.63 -0.62
CA GLY A 160 -12.89 43.65 -2.04
C GLY A 160 -12.09 42.42 -2.48
N GLU A 161 -12.56 41.21 -2.17
CA GLU A 161 -11.70 40.03 -2.18
C GLU A 161 -11.54 39.41 -3.60
N GLN A 162 -10.46 39.80 -4.27
CA GLN A 162 -9.92 39.06 -5.41
C GLN A 162 -9.48 37.65 -4.97
N ARG A 163 -10.33 36.64 -5.23
CA ARG A 163 -10.02 35.24 -4.90
C ARG A 163 -8.94 34.70 -5.82
N TYR A 164 -7.88 34.13 -5.26
CA TYR A 164 -6.83 33.44 -6.01
C TYR A 164 -7.09 31.93 -6.03
N CYS A 165 -7.05 31.32 -7.21
CA CYS A 165 -7.31 29.90 -7.44
C CYS A 165 -5.99 29.19 -7.78
N PHE A 166 -5.61 28.19 -6.98
CA PHE A 166 -4.40 27.37 -7.20
C PHE A 166 -4.48 26.54 -8.49
N TRP A 167 -5.70 26.24 -8.96
CA TRP A 167 -6.00 25.79 -10.33
C TRP A 167 -7.32 26.41 -10.76
N ARG A 168 -7.35 27.20 -11.85
CA ARG A 168 -8.60 27.65 -12.48
C ARG A 168 -9.25 26.52 -13.28
N GLY A 169 -8.42 25.66 -13.85
CA GLY A 169 -8.78 24.47 -14.61
C GLY A 169 -7.64 24.05 -15.51
N CYS A 170 -7.82 22.91 -16.18
CA CYS A 170 -6.82 22.26 -17.00
C CYS A 170 -7.38 21.84 -18.36
N ASP A 171 -6.54 21.93 -19.39
CA ASP A 171 -6.84 21.47 -20.74
C ASP A 171 -5.75 20.50 -21.21
N ILE A 172 -6.13 19.56 -22.08
CA ILE A 172 -5.16 18.72 -22.79
C ILE A 172 -4.65 19.51 -23.99
N THR A 173 -3.35 19.78 -24.01
CA THR A 173 -2.64 20.50 -25.08
C THR A 173 -1.41 19.70 -25.47
N ASP A 174 -1.22 19.42 -26.76
CA ASP A 174 -0.09 18.66 -27.29
C ASP A 174 0.19 17.33 -26.56
N GLY A 175 -0.87 16.61 -26.18
CA GLY A 175 -0.77 15.32 -25.49
C GLY A 175 -0.25 15.41 -24.04
N LYS A 176 -0.32 16.61 -23.45
CA LYS A 176 0.02 16.88 -22.05
C LYS A 176 -1.09 17.69 -21.39
N CYS A 177 -1.20 17.59 -20.07
CA CYS A 177 -2.10 18.44 -19.31
C CYS A 177 -1.43 19.76 -18.97
N ALA A 178 -2.05 20.86 -19.41
CA ALA A 178 -1.65 22.21 -19.08
C ALA A 178 -2.73 22.85 -18.21
N CYS A 179 -2.33 23.34 -17.04
CA CYS A 179 -3.23 23.93 -16.07
C CYS A 179 -2.84 25.37 -15.80
N GLU A 180 -3.84 26.23 -15.63
CA GLU A 180 -3.62 27.65 -15.37
C GLU A 180 -3.97 27.99 -13.92
N SER A 181 -3.07 28.68 -13.22
CA SER A 181 -3.31 29.28 -11.90
C SER A 181 -3.50 30.79 -12.04
N GLY A 182 -4.10 31.44 -11.04
CA GLY A 182 -4.31 32.89 -11.05
C GLY A 182 -5.59 33.33 -10.33
N LEU A 183 -5.99 34.58 -10.53
CA LEU A 183 -7.27 35.12 -10.04
C LEU A 183 -8.44 34.28 -10.56
N CYS A 184 -9.34 33.87 -9.66
CA CYS A 184 -10.50 33.07 -9.97
C CYS A 184 -11.42 33.80 -10.95
N ASP A 185 -11.27 33.48 -12.23
CA ASP A 185 -12.11 33.99 -13.31
C ASP A 185 -12.87 32.80 -13.91
N TYR A 186 -14.19 32.77 -13.65
CA TYR A 186 -15.09 31.71 -14.11
C TYR A 186 -15.59 31.91 -15.55
N THR A 187 -15.11 32.94 -16.26
CA THR A 187 -15.54 33.21 -17.64
C THR A 187 -14.91 32.24 -18.65
N ARG A 188 -13.67 31.79 -18.40
CA ARG A 188 -13.02 30.76 -19.22
C ARG A 188 -13.48 29.38 -18.80
N ARG A 189 -13.84 28.55 -19.79
CA ARG A 189 -14.17 27.14 -19.58
C ARG A 189 -12.94 26.28 -19.85
N PHE A 190 -12.59 25.46 -18.86
CA PHE A 190 -11.58 24.42 -18.97
C PHE A 190 -12.24 23.05 -19.15
N GLN A 191 -11.54 22.11 -19.78
CA GLN A 191 -12.02 20.74 -19.96
C GLN A 191 -12.08 19.97 -18.64
N PHE A 192 -11.13 20.24 -17.74
CA PHE A 192 -10.98 19.55 -16.47
C PHE A 192 -10.82 20.54 -15.32
N ARG A 193 -11.25 20.15 -14.12
CA ARG A 193 -11.16 21.00 -12.93
C ARG A 193 -9.73 21.15 -12.43
N ASP A 194 -8.98 20.05 -12.48
CA ASP A 194 -7.65 19.96 -11.91
C ASP A 194 -6.75 19.04 -12.75
N ILE A 195 -5.47 19.02 -12.38
CA ILE A 195 -4.45 18.26 -13.08
C ILE A 195 -4.71 16.75 -13.04
N TRP A 196 -5.34 16.25 -11.96
CA TRP A 196 -5.63 14.83 -11.78
C TRP A 196 -6.72 14.35 -12.72
N GLU A 197 -7.83 15.10 -12.80
CA GLU A 197 -8.90 14.85 -13.77
C GLU A 197 -8.40 14.95 -15.21
N CYS A 198 -7.55 15.94 -15.49
CA CYS A 198 -6.95 16.10 -16.81
C CYS A 198 -6.08 14.90 -17.19
N ASN A 199 -5.15 14.51 -16.32
CA ASN A 199 -4.27 13.38 -16.57
C ASN A 199 -5.09 12.10 -16.78
N LYS A 200 -6.16 11.90 -16.01
CA LYS A 200 -7.07 10.75 -16.16
C LYS A 200 -7.74 10.76 -17.53
N GLY A 201 -8.22 11.93 -17.96
CA GLY A 201 -8.75 12.13 -19.31
C GLY A 201 -7.74 11.83 -20.40
N LEU A 202 -6.49 12.29 -20.24
CA LEU A 202 -5.39 12.07 -21.19
C LEU A 202 -5.07 10.58 -21.34
N VAL A 203 -5.01 9.83 -20.24
CA VAL A 203 -4.75 8.39 -20.29
C VAL A 203 -5.92 7.64 -20.90
N ASN A 204 -7.16 8.02 -20.58
CA ASN A 204 -8.35 7.46 -21.26
C ASN A 204 -8.32 7.71 -22.78
N GLN A 205 -7.88 8.88 -23.24
CA GLN A 205 -7.69 9.16 -24.67
C GLN A 205 -6.61 8.26 -25.28
N LYS A 206 -5.47 8.10 -24.61
CA LYS A 206 -4.37 7.22 -25.06
C LYS A 206 -4.78 5.74 -25.12
N CYS A 207 -5.58 5.29 -24.16
CA CYS A 207 -5.98 3.89 -24.04
C CYS A 207 -7.21 3.52 -24.89
N SER A 208 -7.90 4.49 -25.47
CA SER A 208 -9.15 4.27 -26.22
C SER A 208 -9.04 3.27 -27.39
N ASN A 209 -7.88 3.19 -28.03
CA ASN A 209 -7.59 2.28 -29.15
C ASN A 209 -6.60 1.16 -28.78
N VAL A 210 -6.38 0.91 -27.49
CA VAL A 210 -5.49 -0.15 -27.02
C VAL A 210 -6.31 -1.40 -26.70
N THR A 211 -5.97 -2.52 -27.32
CA THR A 211 -6.52 -3.83 -26.96
C THR A 211 -5.51 -4.56 -26.11
N CYS A 212 -5.90 -4.91 -24.88
CA CYS A 212 -5.04 -5.65 -23.97
C CYS A 212 -4.98 -7.14 -24.33
N PRO A 213 -3.92 -7.85 -23.94
CA PRO A 213 -3.83 -9.30 -24.11
C PRO A 213 -5.07 -9.99 -23.54
N GLU A 214 -5.62 -10.94 -24.29
CA GLU A 214 -6.78 -11.72 -23.85
C GLU A 214 -6.36 -12.62 -22.69
N VAL A 215 -6.81 -12.30 -21.48
CA VAL A 215 -6.66 -13.15 -20.31
C VAL A 215 -7.86 -14.08 -20.29
N GLN A 216 -7.64 -15.38 -20.35
CA GLN A 216 -8.73 -16.36 -20.27
C GLN A 216 -9.54 -16.15 -18.99
N PRO A 217 -10.87 -16.34 -19.00
CA PRO A 217 -11.68 -16.25 -17.79
C PRO A 217 -11.18 -17.28 -16.77
N ILE A 218 -10.67 -16.80 -15.64
CA ILE A 218 -10.15 -17.63 -14.55
C ILE A 218 -11.28 -17.96 -13.59
N GLU A 219 -11.67 -19.23 -13.53
CA GLU A 219 -12.57 -19.73 -12.49
C GLU A 219 -11.75 -20.27 -11.31
N CYS A 220 -11.93 -19.69 -10.12
CA CYS A 220 -11.22 -20.13 -8.93
C CYS A 220 -11.90 -21.34 -8.27
N PRO A 221 -11.11 -22.25 -7.68
CA PRO A 221 -11.64 -23.33 -6.84
C PRO A 221 -12.48 -22.80 -5.67
N ASN A 222 -13.34 -23.67 -5.11
CA ASN A 222 -14.30 -23.30 -4.08
C ASN A 222 -13.68 -22.67 -2.82
N ASP A 223 -12.49 -23.11 -2.42
CA ASP A 223 -11.75 -22.62 -1.24
C ASP A 223 -10.85 -21.42 -1.55
N SER A 224 -10.99 -20.85 -2.74
CA SER A 224 -10.15 -19.79 -3.28
C SER A 224 -11.01 -18.62 -3.74
N THR A 225 -10.36 -17.49 -3.99
CA THR A 225 -11.01 -16.27 -4.48
C THR A 225 -10.10 -15.57 -5.51
N LEU A 226 -10.70 -14.84 -6.44
CA LEU A 226 -10.00 -14.18 -7.52
C LEU A 226 -9.49 -12.80 -7.04
N SER A 227 -8.19 -12.53 -7.21
CA SER A 227 -7.61 -11.23 -6.90
C SER A 227 -8.02 -10.15 -7.90
N ASN A 228 -7.87 -8.89 -7.50
CA ASN A 228 -7.99 -7.77 -8.41
C ASN A 228 -6.76 -7.73 -9.33
N ALA A 229 -6.96 -7.35 -10.60
CA ALA A 229 -5.84 -7.05 -11.48
C ALA A 229 -5.18 -5.71 -11.07
N TYR A 230 -3.90 -5.54 -11.43
CA TYR A 230 -3.19 -4.28 -11.23
C TYR A 230 -2.67 -3.69 -12.54
N THR A 231 -3.08 -2.44 -12.76
CA THR A 231 -2.62 -1.57 -13.82
C THR A 231 -2.00 -0.34 -13.16
N PRO A 232 -0.69 -0.09 -13.34
CA PRO A 232 -0.05 1.13 -12.87
C PRO A 232 -0.72 2.39 -13.47
N GLN A 233 -0.60 3.52 -12.78
CA GLN A 233 -1.15 4.77 -13.31
C GLN A 233 -0.42 5.15 -14.61
N GLY A 234 -1.19 5.41 -15.67
CA GLY A 234 -0.64 5.76 -16.99
C GLY A 234 -0.60 4.59 -17.97
N ASP A 235 -0.67 3.36 -17.48
CA ASP A 235 -0.72 2.17 -18.31
C ASP A 235 -2.17 1.83 -18.70
N CYS A 236 -2.33 1.22 -19.88
CA CYS A 236 -3.65 0.82 -20.38
C CYS A 236 -4.03 -0.61 -20.00
N CYS A 237 -3.03 -1.47 -19.80
CA CYS A 237 -3.23 -2.90 -19.60
C CYS A 237 -2.67 -3.36 -18.26
N PRO A 238 -3.29 -4.35 -17.62
CA PRO A 238 -2.79 -4.89 -16.36
C PRO A 238 -1.38 -5.45 -16.52
N LYS A 239 -0.45 -5.01 -15.66
CA LYS A 239 0.87 -5.64 -15.53
C LYS A 239 0.78 -6.93 -14.73
N VAL A 240 -0.11 -6.95 -13.74
CA VAL A 240 -0.43 -8.15 -12.96
C VAL A 240 -1.88 -8.52 -13.24
N PRO A 241 -2.15 -9.59 -14.00
CA PRO A 241 -3.51 -10.07 -14.19
C PRO A 241 -4.08 -10.62 -12.88
N SER A 242 -5.41 -10.74 -12.81
CA SER A 242 -6.06 -11.44 -11.71
C SER A 242 -5.58 -12.90 -11.61
N PHE A 243 -5.50 -13.43 -10.40
CA PHE A 243 -5.14 -14.82 -10.13
C PHE A 243 -5.86 -15.33 -8.88
N CYS A 244 -5.97 -16.64 -8.74
CA CYS A 244 -6.62 -17.23 -7.57
C CYS A 244 -5.70 -17.22 -6.35
N THR A 245 -6.27 -16.90 -5.20
CA THR A 245 -5.59 -16.92 -3.90
C THR A 245 -6.48 -17.61 -2.86
N CYS A 246 -5.88 -18.27 -1.88
CA CYS A 246 -6.61 -19.06 -0.88
C CYS A 246 -7.56 -18.22 -0.04
N ASP A 247 -8.78 -18.70 0.24
CA ASP A 247 -9.73 -18.03 1.13
C ASP A 247 -10.08 -18.91 2.32
N PHE A 248 -9.38 -18.70 3.44
CA PHE A 248 -9.54 -19.52 4.63
C PHE A 248 -10.89 -19.36 5.33
N ASN A 249 -11.61 -18.27 5.07
CA ASN A 249 -12.98 -18.09 5.57
C ASN A 249 -13.96 -19.12 4.98
N LYS A 250 -13.61 -19.72 3.83
CA LYS A 250 -14.40 -20.77 3.18
C LYS A 250 -14.07 -22.17 3.72
N CYS A 251 -13.10 -22.30 4.63
CA CYS A 251 -12.72 -23.59 5.21
C CYS A 251 -13.71 -24.03 6.29
N ASN A 252 -14.45 -25.11 6.03
CA ASN A 252 -15.29 -25.73 7.05
C ASN A 252 -14.46 -26.65 7.96
N ASN A 253 -14.26 -26.21 9.20
CA ASN A 253 -13.42 -26.87 10.18
C ASN A 253 -14.20 -27.43 11.39
N GLU A 254 -15.54 -27.43 11.34
CA GLU A 254 -16.36 -27.81 12.49
C GLU A 254 -16.70 -29.30 12.51
N CYS A 255 -16.51 -29.93 13.67
CA CYS A 255 -17.05 -31.25 13.96
C CYS A 255 -18.33 -31.14 14.80
N PRO A 256 -19.33 -32.01 14.61
CA PRO A 256 -20.48 -32.10 15.50
C PRO A 256 -20.08 -32.29 16.96
N ARG A 257 -20.87 -31.75 17.89
CA ARG A 257 -20.61 -31.84 19.34
C ARG A 257 -20.38 -33.29 19.77
N GLY A 258 -19.37 -33.50 20.61
CA GLY A 258 -19.02 -34.81 21.16
C GLY A 258 -18.12 -35.67 20.26
N ARG A 259 -17.74 -35.20 19.07
CA ARG A 259 -16.75 -35.88 18.21
C ARG A 259 -15.36 -35.27 18.36
N ARG A 260 -14.33 -36.11 18.38
CA ARG A 260 -12.94 -35.68 18.30
C ARG A 260 -12.54 -35.40 16.85
N LYS A 261 -11.79 -34.32 16.65
CA LYS A 261 -11.28 -33.90 15.35
C LYS A 261 -9.88 -34.48 15.14
N VAL A 262 -9.70 -35.30 14.10
CA VAL A 262 -8.39 -35.87 13.72
C VAL A 262 -8.01 -35.34 12.35
N MET A 263 -6.83 -34.72 12.24
CA MET A 263 -6.34 -34.21 10.95
C MET A 263 -6.02 -35.39 10.03
N ILE A 264 -6.65 -35.42 8.86
CA ILE A 264 -6.41 -36.42 7.82
C ILE A 264 -5.53 -35.86 6.70
N TRP A 265 -5.54 -34.55 6.53
CA TRP A 265 -4.75 -33.90 5.50
C TRP A 265 -4.47 -32.45 5.89
N LYS A 266 -3.21 -32.04 5.71
CA LYS A 266 -2.74 -30.69 5.93
C LYS A 266 -2.72 -29.93 4.61
N SER A 267 -3.23 -28.70 4.61
CA SER A 267 -3.21 -27.85 3.44
C SER A 267 -1.80 -27.54 2.97
N ASN A 268 -1.67 -27.37 1.66
CA ASN A 268 -0.42 -26.94 1.01
C ASN A 268 -0.45 -25.45 0.66
N GLY A 269 -1.59 -24.77 0.88
CA GLY A 269 -1.77 -23.36 0.57
C GLY A 269 -1.83 -23.06 -0.93
N ILE A 270 -2.03 -24.06 -1.79
CA ILE A 270 -2.26 -23.82 -3.21
C ILE A 270 -3.77 -23.59 -3.41
N PRO A 271 -4.21 -22.60 -4.21
CA PRO A 271 -5.63 -22.45 -4.57
C PRO A 271 -6.25 -23.78 -5.00
N GLY A 272 -7.37 -24.19 -4.38
CA GLY A 272 -7.98 -25.51 -4.53
C GLY A 272 -7.57 -26.53 -3.48
N SER A 273 -6.65 -26.16 -2.60
CA SER A 273 -6.03 -27.01 -1.57
C SER A 273 -5.63 -26.18 -0.33
N CYS A 274 -6.45 -25.16 -0.03
CA CYS A 274 -6.22 -24.18 1.03
C CYS A 274 -6.62 -24.69 2.42
N CYS A 275 -7.66 -25.52 2.50
CA CYS A 275 -8.24 -25.94 3.77
C CYS A 275 -7.70 -27.27 4.28
N ASP A 276 -7.27 -27.30 5.54
CA ASP A 276 -7.03 -28.56 6.25
C ASP A 276 -8.29 -29.42 6.25
N ARG A 277 -8.12 -30.75 6.17
CA ARG A 277 -9.24 -31.70 6.25
C ARG A 277 -9.13 -32.52 7.50
N PHE A 278 -10.29 -32.74 8.13
CA PHE A 278 -10.39 -33.45 9.39
C PHE A 278 -11.46 -34.52 9.34
N LEU A 279 -11.20 -35.61 10.04
CA LEU A 279 -12.14 -36.68 10.31
C LEU A 279 -12.72 -36.50 11.71
N CYS A 280 -14.04 -36.46 11.81
CA CYS A 280 -14.74 -36.36 13.08
C CYS A 280 -15.09 -37.76 13.59
N LEU A 281 -14.31 -38.25 14.55
CA LEU A 281 -14.51 -39.57 15.17
C LEU A 281 -15.36 -39.45 16.44
N VAL A 282 -16.18 -40.47 16.71
CA VAL A 282 -16.92 -40.63 17.98
C VAL A 282 -15.98 -41.13 19.07
#